data_AF-A0A7U0RQK2-F1
#
_entry.id   AF-A0A7U0RQK2-F1
#
_cell.length_a   1.000
_cell.length_b   1.000
_cell.length_c   1.000
_cell.angle_alpha   90.00
_cell.angle_beta   90.00
_cell.angle_gamma   90.00
#
_symmetry.space_group_name_H-M   'P 1'
#
loop_
_entity.id
_entity.type
_entity.pdbx_description
1 polymer ?
#
loop_
_entity_poly.entity_id
_entity_poly.type
_entity_poly.pdbx_seq_one_letter_code
_entity_poly.pdbx_strand_id
1 'polypeptide(L)'
;MKKYAEGAAALLLLLAAGGASAGDDGIPALLKFAEQQQAVPVVEKAPPTPQPIATRPKPAATARTDSARLTALNQAMQQQAETIRRLEQQLAAQTQAKSPVPAPTPKAEPVDIRPLVAALKGVRRAIATPPDLIAMAAALARQQRLVTEQDRQLQQLNRQLAAQSQPPGLVSDADKQAYAAGVSLGRDILKLQEENRRLGIEADRPRLLAGIADTLAGKPRLDDTAIGSALQATDAALQQAQQQRQQALRQDSKTYLVDFARQPGVKKDALGFYYRVDYAGDGQIAASDSVDIVVRESLPGGQVIKDMELAGTVISQPLAQYPPLFRAAIGKLNKHGSMTLVVPPALAYGDKGSPPAIPPGATMIYTLRVADVLPQDRSRQK
;
A
#
# COMPACT_ATOMS: atom_id res chain seq x y z
N MET A 1 -36.28 -27.22 20.87
CA MET A 1 -36.16 -27.82 19.52
C MET A 1 -35.65 -26.72 18.60
N LYS A 2 -34.32 -26.56 18.48
CA LYS A 2 -33.45 -27.04 17.38
C LYS A 2 -33.69 -26.36 16.01
N LYS A 3 -32.66 -25.59 15.62
CA LYS A 3 -32.09 -25.36 14.27
C LYS A 3 -32.87 -24.46 13.30
N TYR A 4 -32.31 -23.29 13.00
CA TYR A 4 -31.46 -23.08 11.82
C TYR A 4 -30.38 -22.06 12.15
N ALA A 5 -29.15 -22.42 11.80
CA ALA A 5 -27.92 -21.68 11.99
C ALA A 5 -27.25 -21.52 10.61
N GLU A 6 -26.26 -20.64 10.58
CA GLU A 6 -25.16 -20.53 9.61
C GLU A 6 -25.41 -19.67 8.36
N GLY A 7 -24.54 -18.65 8.19
CA GLY A 7 -24.36 -18.01 6.88
C GLY A 7 -24.02 -16.52 6.84
N ALA A 8 -23.20 -15.96 7.74
CA ALA A 8 -22.44 -14.75 7.42
C ALA A 8 -21.17 -14.74 8.28
N ALA A 9 -20.09 -15.21 7.67
CA ALA A 9 -18.80 -15.41 8.29
C ALA A 9 -18.26 -14.10 8.85
N ALA A 10 -17.98 -14.13 10.15
CA ALA A 10 -17.15 -13.16 10.81
C ALA A 10 -15.78 -13.12 10.10
N LEU A 11 -15.37 -11.93 9.66
CA LEU A 11 -13.96 -11.61 9.45
C LEU A 11 -13.30 -11.53 10.83
N LEU A 12 -13.19 -12.69 11.46
CA LEU A 12 -12.55 -12.91 12.75
C LEU A 12 -11.05 -12.92 12.46
N LEU A 13 -10.42 -11.77 12.68
CA LEU A 13 -8.97 -11.61 12.78
C LEU A 13 -8.44 -12.56 13.86
N LEU A 14 -8.11 -13.79 13.45
CA LEU A 14 -7.23 -14.65 14.21
C LEU A 14 -5.82 -14.08 14.11
N LEU A 15 -5.40 -13.41 15.18
CA LEU A 15 -4.01 -13.20 15.54
C LEU A 15 -3.32 -14.57 15.61
N ALA A 16 -2.61 -14.95 14.55
CA ALA A 16 -1.63 -16.01 14.63
C ALA A 16 -0.37 -15.45 15.29
N ALA A 17 -0.11 -15.89 16.51
CA ALA A 17 1.22 -15.84 17.11
C ALA A 17 2.16 -16.77 16.31
N GLY A 18 3.40 -16.32 16.10
CA GLY A 18 4.52 -17.20 15.77
C GLY A 18 4.68 -17.54 14.29
N GLY A 19 5.47 -16.74 13.60
CA GLY A 19 6.18 -17.15 12.39
C GLY A 19 7.43 -16.30 12.33
N ALA A 20 8.56 -16.85 12.78
CA ALA A 20 9.86 -16.24 12.58
C ALA A 20 9.98 -15.91 11.09
N SER A 21 10.19 -14.63 10.79
CA SER A 21 10.63 -14.19 9.47
C SER A 21 12.00 -14.82 9.23
N ALA A 22 12.02 -16.04 8.72
CA ALA A 22 13.21 -16.58 8.07
C ALA A 22 13.56 -15.59 6.96
N GLY A 23 14.82 -15.14 6.93
CA GLY A 23 15.32 -14.28 5.88
C GLY A 23 14.96 -14.85 4.50
N ASP A 24 14.66 -13.96 3.55
CA ASP A 24 14.52 -14.39 2.16
C ASP A 24 15.91 -14.68 1.60
N ASP A 25 16.44 -15.85 1.93
CA ASP A 25 17.79 -16.28 1.55
C ASP A 25 17.91 -16.61 0.04
N GLY A 26 16.97 -16.13 -0.81
CA GLY A 26 16.96 -16.34 -2.28
C GLY A 26 16.69 -17.77 -2.75
N ILE A 27 16.81 -18.76 -1.87
CA ILE A 27 16.65 -20.18 -2.17
C ILE A 27 15.16 -20.58 -2.32
N PRO A 28 14.78 -21.30 -3.39
CA PRO A 28 13.45 -21.91 -3.55
C PRO A 28 13.03 -22.78 -2.35
N ALA A 29 11.80 -22.63 -1.88
CA ALA A 29 11.32 -23.33 -0.68
C ALA A 29 11.38 -24.86 -0.85
N LEU A 30 11.13 -25.38 -2.06
CA LEU A 30 11.28 -26.81 -2.37
C LEU A 30 12.69 -27.35 -2.10
N LEU A 31 13.73 -26.52 -2.23
CA LEU A 31 15.11 -26.89 -1.91
C LEU A 31 15.41 -26.75 -0.42
N LYS A 32 14.77 -25.78 0.27
CA LYS A 32 14.92 -25.59 1.73
C LYS A 32 14.36 -26.76 2.56
N PHE A 33 13.30 -27.41 2.11
CA PHE A 33 12.73 -28.58 2.81
C PHE A 33 13.71 -29.75 2.94
N ALA A 34 14.66 -29.90 2.01
CA ALA A 34 15.72 -30.89 2.12
C ALA A 34 16.73 -30.57 3.24
N GLU A 35 16.94 -29.28 3.52
CA GLU A 35 17.81 -28.79 4.59
C GLU A 35 17.16 -28.96 5.99
N GLN A 36 15.86 -28.67 6.10
CA GLN A 36 15.13 -28.65 7.39
C GLN A 36 14.83 -30.03 7.97
N GLN A 37 14.80 -31.11 7.17
CA GLN A 37 14.64 -32.48 7.70
C GLN A 37 15.81 -32.93 8.59
N GLN A 38 16.86 -32.10 8.71
CA GLN A 38 17.99 -32.33 9.59
C GLN A 38 17.88 -31.59 10.95
N ALA A 39 16.82 -30.81 11.21
CA ALA A 39 16.71 -30.00 12.44
C ALA A 39 15.29 -29.99 13.10
N VAL A 40 15.24 -30.51 14.33
CA VAL A 40 14.30 -30.25 15.45
C VAL A 40 13.12 -31.24 15.69
N PRO A 41 13.02 -31.84 16.91
CA PRO A 41 11.85 -32.57 17.41
C PRO A 41 10.76 -31.65 18.01
N VAL A 42 9.50 -32.07 17.86
CA VAL A 42 8.26 -31.34 18.20
C VAL A 42 8.00 -31.32 19.71
N VAL A 43 7.76 -30.12 20.28
CA VAL A 43 7.10 -29.94 21.59
C VAL A 43 5.92 -28.99 21.43
N GLU A 44 4.72 -29.53 21.60
CA GLU A 44 3.43 -28.86 21.55
C GLU A 44 3.06 -28.30 22.93
N LYS A 45 2.64 -27.04 23.03
CA LYS A 45 2.13 -26.44 24.28
C LYS A 45 0.73 -25.87 24.09
N ALA A 46 -0.15 -26.26 25.02
CA ALA A 46 -1.58 -25.97 25.09
C ALA A 46 -1.92 -24.53 25.55
N PRO A 47 -3.15 -24.03 25.29
CA PRO A 47 -3.57 -22.65 25.54
C PRO A 47 -4.26 -22.42 26.90
N PRO A 48 -4.27 -21.18 27.47
CA PRO A 48 -5.07 -20.84 28.65
C PRO A 48 -6.36 -20.03 28.34
N THR A 49 -7.30 -20.16 29.28
CA THR A 49 -8.71 -19.73 29.31
C THR A 49 -8.92 -18.24 29.74
N PRO A 50 -10.03 -17.55 29.38
CA PRO A 50 -10.24 -16.10 29.63
C PRO A 50 -11.33 -15.75 30.66
N GLN A 51 -11.26 -14.58 31.33
CA GLN A 51 -12.37 -13.78 31.93
C GLN A 51 -11.91 -12.32 32.29
N PRO A 52 -12.76 -11.35 32.74
CA PRO A 52 -13.91 -10.73 32.06
C PRO A 52 -13.91 -9.16 32.11
N ILE A 53 -14.98 -8.58 31.56
CA ILE A 53 -15.25 -7.18 31.13
C ILE A 53 -15.54 -6.19 32.28
N ALA A 54 -15.21 -4.90 32.09
CA ALA A 54 -15.82 -3.76 32.81
C ALA A 54 -16.00 -2.50 31.92
N THR A 55 -16.92 -1.64 32.37
CA THR A 55 -17.87 -0.71 31.69
C THR A 55 -17.39 0.67 31.21
N ARG A 56 -18.15 1.22 30.23
CA ARG A 56 -18.15 2.62 29.69
C ARG A 56 -18.56 3.70 30.71
N PRO A 57 -18.25 4.99 30.44
CA PRO A 57 -19.34 5.94 30.12
C PRO A 57 -19.06 7.00 29.01
N LYS A 58 -20.18 7.63 28.60
CA LYS A 58 -20.54 8.57 27.51
C LYS A 58 -19.86 9.97 27.61
N PRO A 59 -19.72 10.75 26.51
CA PRO A 59 -20.55 11.97 26.39
C PRO A 59 -20.95 12.37 24.94
N ALA A 60 -22.14 12.96 24.81
CA ALA A 60 -22.62 13.65 23.61
C ALA A 60 -23.07 15.07 24.01
N ALA A 61 -22.44 16.12 23.45
CA ALA A 61 -22.92 17.51 23.57
C ALA A 61 -22.33 18.52 22.56
N THR A 62 -21.20 18.25 21.89
CA THR A 62 -20.45 19.31 21.16
C THR A 62 -20.84 19.55 19.69
N ALA A 63 -21.61 18.67 19.05
CA ALA A 63 -21.77 18.72 17.58
C ALA A 63 -22.81 19.72 17.04
N ARG A 64 -23.70 20.27 17.87
CA ARG A 64 -24.79 21.16 17.40
C ARG A 64 -24.40 22.63 17.27
N THR A 65 -23.34 23.07 17.96
CA THR A 65 -22.88 24.46 17.98
C THR A 65 -22.11 24.87 16.72
N ASP A 66 -21.45 23.92 16.04
CA ASP A 66 -20.55 24.25 14.92
C ASP A 66 -21.30 24.57 13.61
N SER A 67 -22.47 23.94 13.40
CA SER A 67 -23.26 24.13 12.18
C SER A 67 -23.99 25.49 12.14
N ALA A 68 -24.42 26.00 13.30
CA ALA A 68 -24.99 27.34 13.41
C ALA A 68 -23.95 28.43 13.16
N ARG A 69 -22.70 28.20 13.57
CA ARG A 69 -21.59 29.15 13.41
C ARG A 69 -21.12 29.26 11.95
N LEU A 70 -21.13 28.16 11.21
CA LEU A 70 -20.82 28.15 9.77
C LEU A 70 -21.87 28.91 8.94
N THR A 71 -23.15 28.75 9.29
CA THR A 71 -24.26 29.41 8.58
C THR A 71 -24.22 30.93 8.76
N ALA A 72 -23.95 31.41 9.98
CA ALA A 72 -23.78 32.83 10.25
C ALA A 72 -22.58 33.46 9.52
N LEU A 73 -21.47 32.71 9.40
CA LEU A 73 -20.28 33.16 8.69
C LEU A 73 -20.52 33.28 7.17
N ASN A 74 -21.25 32.33 6.57
CA ASN A 74 -21.60 32.38 5.15
C ASN A 74 -22.53 33.56 4.82
N GLN A 75 -23.48 33.89 5.71
CA GLN A 75 -24.35 35.05 5.51
C GLN A 75 -23.57 36.37 5.60
N ALA A 76 -22.61 36.48 6.53
CA ALA A 76 -21.75 37.66 6.64
C ALA A 76 -20.86 37.88 5.39
N MET A 77 -20.32 36.80 4.83
CA MET A 77 -19.54 36.83 3.58
C MET A 77 -20.37 37.31 2.39
N GLN A 78 -21.63 36.87 2.26
CA GLN A 78 -22.52 37.29 1.17
C GLN A 78 -22.87 38.78 1.26
N GLN A 79 -23.18 39.27 2.46
CA GLN A 79 -23.45 40.71 2.67
C GLN A 79 -22.24 41.59 2.33
N GLN A 80 -21.04 41.09 2.62
CA GLN A 80 -19.82 41.80 2.27
C GLN A 80 -19.57 41.82 0.76
N ALA A 81 -19.82 40.72 0.06
CA ALA A 81 -19.71 40.66 -1.40
C ALA A 81 -20.68 41.63 -2.10
N GLU A 82 -21.91 41.77 -1.59
CA GLU A 82 -22.88 42.75 -2.10
C GLU A 82 -22.44 44.19 -1.84
N THR A 83 -21.83 44.45 -0.68
CA THR A 83 -21.30 45.78 -0.33
C THR A 83 -20.15 46.18 -1.25
N ILE A 84 -19.23 45.25 -1.52
CA ILE A 84 -18.12 45.45 -2.47
C ILE A 84 -18.69 45.72 -3.86
N ARG A 85 -19.67 44.92 -4.31
CA ARG A 85 -20.27 45.09 -5.64
C ARG A 85 -20.99 46.43 -5.80
N ARG A 86 -21.64 46.94 -4.74
CA ARG A 86 -22.23 48.28 -4.75
C ARG A 86 -21.18 49.38 -4.82
N LEU A 87 -20.08 49.25 -4.07
CA LEU A 87 -18.97 50.20 -4.11
C LEU A 87 -18.29 50.21 -5.48
N GLU A 88 -18.12 49.04 -6.10
CA GLU A 88 -17.60 48.90 -7.46
C GLU A 88 -18.53 49.55 -8.49
N GLN A 89 -19.85 49.35 -8.37
CA GLN A 89 -20.83 50.02 -9.24
C GLN A 89 -20.83 51.54 -9.06
N GLN A 90 -20.62 52.03 -7.84
CA GLN A 90 -20.46 53.47 -7.57
C GLN A 90 -19.16 54.02 -8.14
N LEU A 91 -18.07 53.25 -8.11
CA LEU A 91 -16.79 53.62 -8.74
C LEU A 91 -16.88 53.57 -10.27
N ALA A 92 -17.61 52.61 -10.83
CA ALA A 92 -17.87 52.46 -12.27
C ALA A 92 -18.76 53.60 -12.79
N ALA A 93 -19.79 53.99 -12.04
CA ALA A 93 -20.63 55.15 -12.37
C ALA A 93 -19.84 56.48 -12.32
N GLN A 94 -18.83 56.58 -11.45
CA GLN A 94 -17.92 57.73 -11.40
C GLN A 94 -16.88 57.74 -12.53
N THR A 95 -16.55 56.58 -13.10
CA THR A 95 -15.53 56.46 -14.17
C THR A 95 -16.13 56.45 -15.59
N GLN A 96 -17.41 56.12 -15.76
CA GLN A 96 -18.09 56.17 -17.07
C GLN A 96 -18.40 57.58 -17.59
N ALA A 97 -18.14 58.65 -16.82
CA ALA A 97 -18.19 60.02 -17.32
C ALA A 97 -17.00 60.39 -18.24
N LYS A 98 -15.99 59.51 -18.39
CA LYS A 98 -14.88 59.68 -19.35
C LYS A 98 -14.40 58.31 -19.87
N SER A 99 -14.70 57.98 -21.12
CA SER A 99 -14.06 56.91 -21.91
C SER A 99 -13.74 57.49 -23.31
N PRO A 100 -12.83 56.93 -24.17
CA PRO A 100 -12.37 55.53 -24.28
C PRO A 100 -10.81 55.30 -24.50
N VAL A 101 -10.18 54.18 -24.04
CA VAL A 101 -9.74 52.90 -24.74
C VAL A 101 -8.48 53.03 -25.66
N PRO A 102 -7.58 52.03 -25.97
CA PRO A 102 -7.23 50.67 -25.43
C PRO A 102 -5.71 50.35 -25.16
N ALA A 103 -5.46 49.23 -24.44
CA ALA A 103 -4.40 48.17 -24.40
C ALA A 103 -3.02 48.30 -25.13
N PRO A 104 -1.93 47.53 -24.78
CA PRO A 104 -1.87 46.27 -24.01
C PRO A 104 -0.82 46.18 -22.87
N THR A 105 -0.90 45.10 -22.11
CA THR A 105 -0.02 44.67 -20.99
C THR A 105 1.43 44.39 -21.41
N PRO A 106 2.41 44.58 -20.50
CA PRO A 106 2.99 43.42 -19.82
C PRO A 106 3.27 43.57 -18.30
N LYS A 107 3.64 42.43 -17.73
CA LYS A 107 3.73 41.94 -16.35
C LYS A 107 4.48 42.78 -15.29
N ALA A 108 3.90 42.70 -14.07
CA ALA A 108 4.47 42.46 -12.73
C ALA A 108 5.63 43.34 -12.20
N GLU A 109 5.31 44.10 -11.14
CA GLU A 109 6.08 44.21 -9.88
C GLU A 109 5.14 44.76 -8.78
N PRO A 110 5.32 44.39 -7.49
CA PRO A 110 4.52 44.95 -6.41
C PRO A 110 4.87 46.43 -6.24
N VAL A 111 3.94 47.31 -6.60
CA VAL A 111 4.13 48.76 -6.50
C VAL A 111 4.28 49.16 -5.03
N ASP A 112 5.48 49.57 -4.63
CA ASP A 112 5.71 50.16 -3.32
C ASP A 112 5.05 51.54 -3.26
N ILE A 113 3.92 51.62 -2.56
CA ILE A 113 3.10 52.83 -2.40
C ILE A 113 3.61 53.77 -1.29
N ARG A 114 4.67 53.40 -0.55
CA ARG A 114 5.27 54.25 0.48
C ARG A 114 5.77 55.61 -0.02
N PRO A 115 6.43 55.74 -1.18
CA PRO A 115 6.80 57.06 -1.73
C PRO A 115 5.57 57.94 -2.07
N LEU A 116 4.46 57.34 -2.50
CA LEU A 116 3.22 58.08 -2.80
C LEU A 116 2.56 58.62 -1.53
N VAL A 117 2.58 57.85 -0.44
CA VAL A 117 2.09 58.26 0.88
C VAL A 117 2.94 59.39 1.46
N ALA A 118 4.26 59.37 1.24
CA ALA A 118 5.15 60.45 1.64
C ALA A 118 4.91 61.75 0.84
N ALA A 119 4.71 61.64 -0.48
CA ALA A 119 4.38 62.78 -1.34
C ALA A 119 3.03 63.42 -0.98
N LEU A 120 2.00 62.61 -0.68
CA LEU A 120 0.69 63.09 -0.22
C LEU A 120 0.73 63.80 1.14
N LYS A 121 1.68 63.42 2.02
CA LYS A 121 1.89 64.07 3.31
C LYS A 121 2.48 65.48 3.16
N GLY A 122 3.31 65.70 2.12
CA GLY A 122 3.87 67.02 1.77
C GLY A 122 2.82 68.00 1.22
N VAL A 123 1.90 67.52 0.38
CA VAL A 123 0.83 68.33 -0.22
C VAL A 123 -0.23 68.77 0.82
N ARG A 124 -0.42 68.01 1.90
CA ARG A 124 -1.34 68.35 3.01
C ARG A 124 -0.99 69.63 3.78
N ARG A 125 0.23 70.19 3.64
CA ARG A 125 0.65 71.39 4.38
C ARG A 125 0.32 72.72 3.69
N ALA A 126 -0.26 72.73 2.49
CA ALA A 126 -0.39 73.96 1.69
C ALA A 126 -1.81 74.37 1.26
N ILE A 127 -2.87 73.57 1.47
CA ILE A 127 -4.22 73.94 0.97
C ILE A 127 -5.29 73.45 1.95
N ALA A 128 -6.27 74.31 2.28
CA ALA A 128 -7.48 73.91 3.01
C ALA A 128 -8.19 72.79 2.22
N THR A 129 -8.24 71.59 2.78
CA THR A 129 -8.77 70.42 2.06
C THR A 129 -10.29 70.50 1.95
N PRO A 130 -10.89 70.40 0.75
CA PRO A 130 -12.35 70.34 0.61
C PRO A 130 -12.93 69.16 1.42
N PRO A 131 -14.13 69.31 2.01
CA PRO A 131 -14.73 68.31 2.90
C PRO A 131 -14.84 66.91 2.28
N ASP A 132 -14.95 66.81 0.95
CA ASP A 132 -15.02 65.54 0.21
C ASP A 132 -13.71 64.73 0.27
N LEU A 133 -12.54 65.37 0.27
CA LEU A 133 -11.25 64.66 0.42
C LEU A 133 -11.07 64.12 1.83
N ILE A 134 -11.61 64.81 2.84
CA ILE A 134 -11.62 64.34 4.23
C ILE A 134 -12.56 63.14 4.37
N ALA A 135 -13.75 63.21 3.74
CA ALA A 135 -14.71 62.12 3.73
C ALA A 135 -14.17 60.87 3.01
N MET A 136 -13.50 61.04 1.87
CA MET A 136 -12.87 59.95 1.11
C MET A 136 -11.69 59.34 1.86
N ALA A 137 -10.85 60.14 2.51
CA ALA A 137 -9.79 59.65 3.39
C ALA A 137 -10.35 58.86 4.59
N ALA A 138 -11.48 59.30 5.16
CA ALA A 138 -12.16 58.59 6.23
C ALA A 138 -12.78 57.26 5.75
N ALA A 139 -13.36 57.23 4.54
CA ALA A 139 -13.88 56.01 3.93
C ALA A 139 -12.77 54.99 3.64
N LEU A 140 -11.64 55.44 3.08
CA LEU A 140 -10.47 54.58 2.84
C LEU A 140 -9.89 54.04 4.16
N ALA A 141 -9.83 54.87 5.20
CA ALA A 141 -9.39 54.44 6.53
C ALA A 141 -10.34 53.42 7.16
N ARG A 142 -11.66 53.54 6.97
CA ARG A 142 -12.64 52.53 7.41
C ARG A 142 -12.47 51.22 6.64
N GLN A 143 -12.26 51.30 5.33
CA GLN A 143 -12.05 50.11 4.50
C GLN A 143 -10.74 49.39 4.85
N GLN A 144 -9.65 50.12 5.09
CA GLN A 144 -8.39 49.55 5.59
C GLN A 144 -8.55 48.88 6.96
N ARG A 145 -9.37 49.45 7.86
CA ARG A 145 -9.69 48.81 9.15
C ARG A 145 -10.46 47.51 8.99
N LEU A 146 -11.47 47.47 8.11
CA LEU A 146 -12.23 46.25 7.82
C LEU A 146 -11.35 45.14 7.25
N VAL A 147 -10.46 45.46 6.31
CA VAL A 147 -9.49 44.49 5.76
C VAL A 147 -8.55 43.98 6.85
N THR A 148 -8.03 44.88 7.69
CA THR A 148 -7.16 44.51 8.82
C THR A 148 -7.87 43.62 9.83
N GLU A 149 -9.17 43.86 10.06
CA GLU A 149 -9.99 43.08 10.98
C GLU A 149 -10.29 41.68 10.42
N GLN A 150 -10.55 41.57 9.12
CA GLN A 150 -10.66 40.29 8.44
C GLN A 150 -9.37 39.49 8.43
N ASP A 151 -8.23 40.14 8.15
CA ASP A 151 -6.93 39.49 8.21
C ASP A 151 -6.65 38.95 9.62
N ARG A 152 -7.03 39.71 10.66
CA ARG A 152 -6.94 39.24 12.05
C ARG A 152 -7.84 38.04 12.32
N GLN A 153 -9.08 38.05 11.82
CA GLN A 153 -9.99 36.90 11.95
C GLN A 153 -9.47 35.67 11.22
N LEU A 154 -8.98 35.81 9.99
CA LEU A 154 -8.37 34.73 9.22
C LEU A 154 -7.13 34.17 9.92
N GLN A 155 -6.28 35.03 10.46
CA GLN A 155 -5.11 34.61 11.24
C GLN A 155 -5.50 33.88 12.53
N GLN A 156 -6.58 34.29 13.21
CA GLN A 156 -7.10 33.59 14.39
C GLN A 156 -7.67 32.23 14.02
N LEU A 157 -8.44 32.15 12.93
CA LEU A 157 -9.01 30.91 12.46
C LEU A 157 -7.91 29.93 12.04
N ASN A 158 -6.92 30.39 11.26
CA ASN A 158 -5.75 29.58 10.91
C ASN A 158 -4.96 29.12 12.15
N ARG A 159 -4.81 29.97 13.18
CA ARG A 159 -4.19 29.56 14.44
C ARG A 159 -5.00 28.50 15.18
N GLN A 160 -6.33 28.59 15.17
CA GLN A 160 -7.21 27.59 15.78
C GLN A 160 -7.15 26.26 15.02
N LEU A 161 -7.18 26.29 13.68
CA LEU A 161 -6.99 25.08 12.87
C LEU A 161 -5.60 24.47 13.10
N ALA A 162 -4.54 25.29 13.15
CA ALA A 162 -3.19 24.82 13.41
C ALA A 162 -3.06 24.19 14.81
N ALA A 163 -3.71 24.77 15.83
CA ALA A 163 -3.74 24.21 17.18
C ALA A 163 -4.52 22.89 17.25
N GLN A 164 -5.56 22.72 16.44
CA GLN A 164 -6.30 21.44 16.31
C GLN A 164 -5.54 20.39 15.48
N SER A 165 -4.58 20.82 14.67
CA SER A 165 -3.81 19.94 13.77
C SER A 165 -2.53 19.39 14.41
N GLN A 166 -2.17 19.81 15.62
CA GLN A 166 -1.00 19.25 16.30
C GLN A 166 -1.32 17.84 16.79
N PRO A 167 -0.49 16.83 16.43
CA PRO A 167 -0.68 15.49 16.94
C PRO A 167 -0.57 15.51 18.47
N PRO A 168 -1.38 14.71 19.18
CA PRO A 168 -1.25 14.58 20.63
C PRO A 168 0.18 14.24 21.02
N GLY A 169 0.72 14.94 22.02
CA GLY A 169 2.06 14.65 22.54
C GLY A 169 2.09 13.25 23.17
N LEU A 170 3.16 12.50 22.91
CA LEU A 170 3.38 11.15 23.47
C LEU A 170 4.22 11.25 24.75
N VAL A 171 3.68 11.90 25.79
CA VAL A 171 4.44 12.30 26.97
C VAL A 171 4.44 11.19 28.03
N SER A 172 3.27 10.64 28.33
CA SER A 172 3.12 9.57 29.31
C SER A 172 3.33 8.19 28.70
N ASP A 173 3.59 7.19 29.55
CA ASP A 173 3.66 5.81 29.08
C ASP A 173 2.30 5.30 28.58
N ALA A 174 1.21 5.81 29.13
CA ALA A 174 -0.13 5.53 28.62
C ALA A 174 -0.32 6.05 27.19
N ASP A 175 0.17 7.26 26.89
CA ASP A 175 0.11 7.83 25.53
C ASP A 175 0.92 6.97 24.55
N LYS A 176 2.12 6.54 24.95
CA LYS A 176 2.98 5.67 24.14
C LYS A 176 2.33 4.31 23.90
N GLN A 177 1.70 3.72 24.91
CA GLN A 177 1.00 2.43 24.80
C GLN A 177 -0.19 2.53 23.84
N ALA A 178 -1.01 3.57 23.96
CA ALA A 178 -2.14 3.81 23.06
C ALA A 178 -1.67 4.04 21.61
N TYR A 179 -0.62 4.84 21.42
CA TYR A 179 -0.02 5.07 20.11
C TYR A 179 0.56 3.78 19.51
N ALA A 180 1.26 2.97 20.30
CA ALA A 180 1.82 1.70 19.85
C ALA A 180 0.72 0.73 19.40
N ALA A 181 -0.41 0.66 20.11
CA ALA A 181 -1.57 -0.14 19.70
C ALA A 181 -2.13 0.33 18.34
N GLY A 182 -2.28 1.65 18.15
CA GLY A 182 -2.70 2.23 16.87
C GLY A 182 -1.73 1.95 15.73
N VAL A 183 -0.40 2.03 15.98
CA VAL A 183 0.63 1.69 15.01
C VAL A 183 0.58 0.21 14.63
N SER A 184 0.38 -0.69 15.61
CA SER A 184 0.24 -2.13 15.35
C SER A 184 -0.94 -2.40 14.42
N LEU A 185 -2.13 -1.90 14.77
CA LEU A 185 -3.33 -2.05 13.93
C LEU A 185 -3.14 -1.42 12.53
N GLY A 186 -2.50 -0.25 12.45
CA GLY A 186 -2.18 0.41 11.19
C GLY A 186 -1.28 -0.44 10.30
N ARG A 187 -0.28 -1.12 10.86
CA ARG A 187 0.58 -2.06 10.12
C ARG A 187 -0.20 -3.26 9.60
N ASP A 188 -1.12 -3.80 10.40
CA ASP A 188 -1.99 -4.91 9.97
C ASP A 188 -2.90 -4.49 8.81
N ILE A 189 -3.50 -3.30 8.88
CA ILE A 189 -4.31 -2.73 7.79
C ILE A 189 -3.47 -2.54 6.52
N LEU A 190 -2.25 -1.99 6.64
CA LEU A 190 -1.36 -1.80 5.50
C LEU A 190 -0.98 -3.14 4.84
N LYS A 191 -0.74 -4.17 5.65
CA LYS A 191 -0.47 -5.52 5.14
C LYS A 191 -1.66 -6.07 4.35
N LEU A 192 -2.87 -5.98 4.90
CA LEU A 192 -4.10 -6.41 4.22
C LEU A 192 -4.35 -5.63 2.92
N GLN A 193 -4.13 -4.30 2.95
CA GLN A 193 -4.25 -3.44 1.77
C GLN A 193 -3.25 -3.83 0.66
N GLU A 194 -2.04 -4.23 1.04
CA GLU A 194 -1.04 -4.70 0.09
C GLU A 194 -1.44 -6.03 -0.55
N GLU A 195 -1.97 -6.96 0.25
CA GLU A 195 -2.50 -8.25 -0.23
C GLU A 195 -3.68 -8.06 -1.20
N ASN A 196 -4.61 -7.17 -0.87
CA ASN A 196 -5.74 -6.82 -1.75
C ASN A 196 -5.28 -6.13 -3.04
N ARG A 197 -4.29 -5.23 -2.96
CA ARG A 197 -3.75 -4.55 -4.15
C ARG A 197 -3.12 -5.54 -5.14
N ARG A 198 -2.50 -6.61 -4.66
CA ARG A 198 -1.98 -7.71 -5.51
C ARG A 198 -3.06 -8.48 -6.26
N LEU A 199 -4.33 -8.31 -5.89
CA LEU A 199 -5.51 -8.85 -6.55
C LEU A 199 -6.28 -7.76 -7.34
N GLY A 200 -5.74 -6.55 -7.46
CA GLY A 200 -6.37 -5.43 -8.15
C GLY A 200 -7.46 -4.73 -7.33
N ILE A 201 -7.54 -4.99 -6.02
CA ILE A 201 -8.53 -4.39 -5.13
C ILE A 201 -7.85 -3.29 -4.31
N GLU A 202 -8.16 -2.04 -4.65
CA GLU A 202 -7.63 -0.87 -3.95
C GLU A 202 -8.68 -0.24 -3.06
N ALA A 203 -8.30 0.15 -1.85
CA ALA A 203 -9.12 1.02 -1.03
C ALA A 203 -8.58 2.45 -1.04
N ASP A 204 -9.51 3.39 -0.99
CA ASP A 204 -9.20 4.80 -0.78
C ASP A 204 -8.73 5.01 0.67
N ARG A 205 -7.41 5.25 0.85
CA ARG A 205 -6.80 5.43 2.18
C ARG A 205 -7.48 6.54 3.00
N PRO A 206 -7.79 7.74 2.44
CA PRO A 206 -8.51 8.77 3.19
C PRO A 206 -9.87 8.31 3.73
N ARG A 207 -10.68 7.64 2.92
CA ARG A 207 -11.99 7.11 3.34
C ARG A 207 -11.85 5.99 4.37
N LEU A 208 -10.87 5.11 4.21
CA LEU A 208 -10.59 4.05 5.19
C LEU A 208 -10.22 4.63 6.56
N LEU A 209 -9.32 5.63 6.59
CA LEU A 209 -8.93 6.33 7.81
C LEU A 209 -10.12 7.07 8.44
N ALA A 210 -10.96 7.72 7.62
CA ALA A 210 -12.17 8.36 8.11
C ALA A 210 -13.12 7.34 8.76
N GLY A 211 -13.33 6.17 8.15
CA GLY A 211 -14.16 5.11 8.73
C GLY A 211 -13.65 4.60 10.08
N ILE A 212 -12.33 4.42 10.23
CA ILE A 212 -11.70 4.02 11.50
C ILE A 212 -11.88 5.12 12.55
N ALA A 213 -11.60 6.38 12.20
CA ALA A 213 -11.73 7.51 13.11
C ALA A 213 -13.18 7.72 13.58
N ASP A 214 -14.13 7.67 12.65
CA ASP A 214 -15.56 7.80 12.91
C ASP A 214 -16.07 6.67 13.82
N THR A 215 -15.58 5.44 13.62
CA THR A 215 -15.92 4.28 14.46
C THR A 215 -15.40 4.44 15.88
N LEU A 216 -14.13 4.84 16.04
CA LEU A 216 -13.53 5.10 17.35
C LEU A 216 -14.22 6.26 18.10
N ALA A 217 -14.71 7.26 17.35
CA ALA A 217 -15.51 8.35 17.89
C ALA A 217 -16.97 7.96 18.20
N GLY A 218 -17.40 6.73 17.86
CA GLY A 218 -18.77 6.27 18.02
C GLY A 218 -19.77 6.97 17.11
N LYS A 219 -19.32 7.49 15.96
CA LYS A 219 -20.11 8.24 14.98
C LYS A 219 -19.92 7.70 13.56
N PRO A 220 -20.09 6.39 13.32
CA PRO A 220 -20.01 5.85 11.96
C PRO A 220 -20.99 6.58 11.04
N ARG A 221 -20.56 6.89 9.82
CA ARG A 221 -21.36 7.61 8.82
C ARG A 221 -22.24 6.67 7.99
N LEU A 222 -22.04 5.37 8.11
CA LEU A 222 -22.85 4.31 7.50
C LEU A 222 -23.53 3.52 8.62
N ASP A 223 -24.76 3.08 8.37
CA ASP A 223 -25.43 2.11 9.24
C ASP A 223 -24.89 0.69 9.00
N ASP A 224 -25.23 -0.23 9.90
CA ASP A 224 -24.75 -1.61 9.86
C ASP A 224 -25.17 -2.35 8.58
N THR A 225 -26.31 -1.98 7.98
CA THR A 225 -26.80 -2.60 6.74
C THR A 225 -25.95 -2.18 5.55
N ALA A 226 -25.66 -0.88 5.45
CA ALA A 226 -24.79 -0.32 4.42
C ALA A 226 -23.35 -0.85 4.56
N ILE A 227 -22.84 -0.98 5.78
CA ILE A 227 -21.53 -1.58 6.05
C ILE A 227 -21.52 -3.05 5.59
N GLY A 228 -22.52 -3.84 6.00
CA GLY A 228 -22.62 -5.26 5.63
C GLY A 228 -22.68 -5.45 4.11
N SER A 229 -23.48 -4.65 3.40
CA SER A 229 -23.60 -4.72 1.94
C SER A 229 -22.28 -4.34 1.24
N ALA A 230 -21.58 -3.30 1.71
CA ALA A 230 -20.29 -2.90 1.14
C ALA A 230 -19.21 -3.97 1.33
N LEU A 231 -19.19 -4.63 2.50
CA LEU A 231 -18.26 -5.73 2.78
C LEU A 231 -18.57 -6.96 1.91
N GLN A 232 -19.83 -7.33 1.76
CA GLN A 232 -20.25 -8.43 0.87
C GLN A 232 -19.84 -8.17 -0.59
N ALA A 233 -19.99 -6.93 -1.08
CA ALA A 233 -19.54 -6.56 -2.42
C ALA A 233 -18.02 -6.69 -2.56
N THR A 234 -17.27 -6.35 -1.52
CA THR A 234 -15.81 -6.51 -1.48
C THR A 234 -15.40 -7.98 -1.50
N ASP A 235 -16.08 -8.82 -0.71
CA ASP A 235 -15.84 -10.27 -0.70
C ASP A 235 -16.14 -10.92 -2.06
N ALA A 236 -17.23 -10.52 -2.71
CA ALA A 236 -17.57 -10.98 -4.05
C ALA A 236 -16.51 -10.58 -5.08
N ALA A 237 -16.03 -9.33 -5.01
CA ALA A 237 -14.95 -8.86 -5.87
C ALA A 237 -13.64 -9.64 -5.64
N LEU A 238 -13.32 -9.94 -4.38
CA LEU A 238 -12.16 -10.74 -4.01
C LEU A 238 -12.24 -12.16 -4.58
N GLN A 239 -13.39 -12.83 -4.43
CA GLN A 239 -13.62 -14.15 -5.01
C GLN A 239 -13.50 -14.15 -6.53
N GLN A 240 -14.10 -13.15 -7.19
CA GLN A 240 -14.02 -13.00 -8.64
C GLN A 240 -12.58 -12.78 -9.12
N ALA A 241 -11.82 -11.91 -8.45
CA ALA A 241 -10.41 -11.65 -8.78
C ALA A 241 -9.55 -12.93 -8.62
N GLN A 242 -9.78 -13.70 -7.56
CA GLN A 242 -9.10 -14.98 -7.35
C GLN A 242 -9.45 -16.00 -8.43
N GLN A 243 -10.72 -16.12 -8.82
CA GLN A 243 -11.15 -17.03 -9.89
C GLN A 243 -10.54 -16.65 -11.25
N GLN A 244 -10.55 -15.36 -11.60
CA GLN A 244 -9.93 -14.85 -12.82
C GLN A 244 -8.43 -15.14 -12.86
N ARG A 245 -7.74 -14.90 -11.74
CA ARG A 245 -6.31 -15.22 -11.63
C ARG A 245 -6.04 -16.71 -11.82
N GLN A 246 -6.83 -17.58 -11.18
CA GLN A 246 -6.71 -19.03 -11.36
C GLN A 246 -6.98 -19.47 -12.80
N GLN A 247 -7.94 -18.85 -13.48
CA GLN A 247 -8.22 -19.15 -14.87
C GLN A 247 -7.08 -18.69 -15.80
N ALA A 248 -6.53 -17.49 -15.57
CA ALA A 248 -5.35 -17.00 -16.28
C ALA A 248 -4.15 -17.93 -16.08
N LEU A 249 -3.84 -18.31 -14.84
CA LEU A 249 -2.75 -19.24 -14.52
C LEU A 249 -2.90 -20.60 -15.21
N ARG A 250 -4.12 -21.17 -15.23
CA ARG A 250 -4.39 -22.43 -15.95
C ARG A 250 -4.18 -22.27 -17.45
N GLN A 251 -4.58 -21.14 -18.02
CA GLN A 251 -4.41 -20.86 -19.44
C GLN A 251 -2.93 -20.66 -19.80
N ASP A 252 -2.19 -19.89 -19.00
CA ASP A 252 -0.75 -19.68 -19.16
C ASP A 252 0.00 -21.01 -19.04
N SER A 253 -0.34 -21.83 -18.04
CA SER A 253 0.25 -23.16 -17.86
C SER A 253 0.02 -24.06 -19.07
N LYS A 254 -1.22 -24.09 -19.58
CA LYS A 254 -1.56 -24.90 -20.77
C LYS A 254 -0.82 -24.41 -22.00
N THR A 255 -0.79 -23.10 -22.23
CA THR A 255 -0.15 -22.48 -23.39
C THR A 255 1.36 -22.73 -23.35
N TYR A 256 2.00 -22.41 -22.23
CA TYR A 256 3.42 -22.63 -22.02
C TYR A 256 3.81 -24.10 -22.23
N LEU A 257 3.04 -25.04 -21.67
CA LEU A 257 3.36 -26.47 -21.82
C LEU A 257 3.27 -26.93 -23.28
N VAL A 258 2.26 -26.49 -24.04
CA VAL A 258 2.12 -26.82 -25.46
C VAL A 258 3.30 -26.25 -26.25
N ASP A 259 3.66 -25.00 -26.01
CA ASP A 259 4.74 -24.33 -26.73
C ASP A 259 6.10 -24.92 -26.36
N PHE A 260 6.33 -25.20 -25.08
CA PHE A 260 7.53 -25.87 -24.59
C PHE A 260 7.66 -27.28 -25.18
N ALA A 261 6.61 -28.09 -25.13
CA ALA A 261 6.63 -29.46 -25.65
C ALA A 261 6.91 -29.56 -27.17
N ARG A 262 6.68 -28.48 -27.94
CA ARG A 262 6.98 -28.42 -29.37
C ARG A 262 8.44 -28.07 -29.67
N GLN A 263 9.19 -27.59 -28.69
CA GLN A 263 10.59 -27.19 -28.90
C GLN A 263 11.48 -28.43 -29.10
N PRO A 264 12.53 -28.32 -29.92
CA PRO A 264 13.47 -29.41 -30.13
C PRO A 264 14.18 -29.78 -28.82
N GLY A 265 14.39 -31.09 -28.61
CA GLY A 265 15.08 -31.60 -27.42
C GLY A 265 14.20 -31.71 -26.17
N VAL A 266 12.93 -31.30 -26.23
CA VAL A 266 12.01 -31.45 -25.09
C VAL A 266 11.58 -32.91 -24.92
N LYS A 267 11.65 -33.38 -23.68
CA LYS A 267 11.30 -34.74 -23.28
C LYS A 267 10.43 -34.71 -22.03
N LYS A 268 9.60 -35.75 -21.88
CA LYS A 268 8.81 -36.00 -20.67
C LYS A 268 9.52 -37.02 -19.80
N ASP A 269 9.69 -36.71 -18.52
CA ASP A 269 10.23 -37.63 -17.54
C ASP A 269 9.17 -38.60 -17.01
N ALA A 270 9.60 -39.74 -16.47
CA ALA A 270 8.72 -40.73 -15.85
C ALA A 270 7.96 -40.17 -14.64
N LEU A 271 8.53 -39.20 -13.92
CA LEU A 271 7.85 -38.49 -12.83
C LEU A 271 6.73 -37.57 -13.34
N GLY A 272 6.73 -37.22 -14.62
CA GLY A 272 5.65 -36.48 -15.28
C GLY A 272 5.95 -35.01 -15.61
N PHE A 273 7.11 -34.48 -15.22
CA PHE A 273 7.58 -33.16 -15.65
C PHE A 273 8.14 -33.21 -17.08
N TYR A 274 8.17 -32.06 -17.75
CA TYR A 274 8.83 -31.90 -19.04
C TYR A 274 10.15 -31.17 -18.85
N TYR A 275 11.14 -31.47 -19.68
CA TYR A 275 12.44 -30.82 -19.60
C TYR A 275 13.09 -30.64 -20.96
N ARG A 276 13.98 -29.66 -21.03
CA ARG A 276 14.89 -29.41 -22.16
C ARG A 276 16.29 -29.25 -21.60
N VAL A 277 17.25 -30.05 -22.06
CA VAL A 277 18.66 -29.81 -21.75
C VAL A 277 19.10 -28.60 -22.58
N ASP A 278 19.50 -27.53 -21.90
CA ASP A 278 19.95 -26.29 -22.54
C ASP A 278 21.45 -26.39 -22.83
N TYR A 279 22.21 -26.93 -21.88
CA TYR A 279 23.62 -27.27 -22.04
C TYR A 279 23.88 -28.59 -21.30
N ALA A 280 24.42 -29.60 -21.99
CA ALA A 280 24.61 -30.91 -21.37
C ALA A 280 25.66 -30.87 -20.24
N GLY A 281 26.68 -30.01 -20.36
CA GLY A 281 27.87 -30.06 -19.53
C GLY A 281 28.87 -31.12 -19.97
N ASP A 282 29.97 -31.23 -19.23
CA ASP A 282 31.01 -32.25 -19.45
C ASP A 282 31.48 -32.88 -18.13
N GLY A 283 31.89 -34.14 -18.19
CA GLY A 283 32.26 -34.94 -17.02
C GLY A 283 31.05 -35.54 -16.29
N GLN A 284 31.17 -36.81 -15.92
CA GLN A 284 30.12 -37.54 -15.22
C GLN A 284 29.93 -37.01 -13.79
N ILE A 285 28.67 -36.95 -13.35
CA ILE A 285 28.29 -36.75 -11.94
C ILE A 285 27.99 -38.13 -11.35
N ALA A 286 28.75 -38.54 -10.33
CA ALA A 286 28.52 -39.81 -9.65
C ALA A 286 27.42 -39.68 -8.59
N ALA A 287 26.74 -40.79 -8.29
CA ALA A 287 25.67 -40.81 -7.29
C ALA A 287 26.13 -40.44 -5.87
N SER A 288 27.42 -40.59 -5.58
CA SER A 288 28.05 -40.22 -4.32
C SER A 288 28.49 -38.77 -4.25
N ASP A 289 28.47 -38.02 -5.35
CA ASP A 289 29.04 -36.66 -5.37
C ASP A 289 28.18 -35.66 -4.61
N SER A 290 28.83 -34.62 -4.10
CA SER A 290 28.16 -33.39 -3.68
C SER A 290 28.06 -32.46 -4.89
N VAL A 291 26.85 -31.96 -5.14
CA VAL A 291 26.55 -31.15 -6.32
C VAL A 291 26.11 -29.77 -5.85
N ASP A 292 26.73 -28.75 -6.43
CA ASP A 292 26.37 -27.36 -6.23
C ASP A 292 25.42 -26.94 -7.34
N ILE A 293 24.25 -26.38 -7.00
CA ILE A 293 23.27 -25.92 -7.98
C ILE A 293 22.83 -24.49 -7.72
N VAL A 294 22.44 -23.83 -8.82
CA VAL A 294 21.64 -22.61 -8.81
C VAL A 294 20.34 -22.87 -9.56
N VAL A 295 19.25 -22.31 -9.04
CA VAL A 295 17.92 -22.45 -9.61
C VAL A 295 17.24 -21.09 -9.72
N ARG A 296 16.68 -20.82 -10.89
CA ARG A 296 15.70 -19.76 -11.11
C ARG A 296 14.31 -20.38 -11.19
N GLU A 297 13.39 -19.87 -10.37
CA GLU A 297 12.00 -20.30 -10.25
C GLU A 297 11.08 -19.21 -10.81
N SER A 298 10.18 -19.59 -11.72
CA SER A 298 9.22 -18.67 -12.32
C SER A 298 7.87 -19.32 -12.63
N LEU A 299 6.84 -18.50 -12.80
CA LEU A 299 5.53 -18.91 -13.29
C LEU A 299 5.49 -18.92 -14.84
N PRO A 300 4.60 -19.69 -15.47
CA PRO A 300 4.42 -19.73 -16.92
C PRO A 300 4.17 -18.35 -17.56
N GLY A 301 3.57 -17.42 -16.83
CA GLY A 301 3.38 -16.02 -17.25
C GLY A 301 4.65 -15.15 -17.20
N GLY A 302 5.82 -15.72 -16.89
CA GLY A 302 7.12 -15.03 -16.87
C GLY A 302 7.48 -14.35 -15.55
N GLN A 303 6.57 -14.33 -14.57
CA GLN A 303 6.87 -13.80 -13.24
C GLN A 303 7.95 -14.66 -12.56
N VAL A 304 9.12 -14.06 -12.31
CA VAL A 304 10.19 -14.68 -11.52
C VAL A 304 9.79 -14.63 -10.05
N ILE A 305 9.86 -15.79 -9.38
CA ILE A 305 9.55 -15.94 -7.96
C ILE A 305 10.84 -15.85 -7.15
N LYS A 306 11.86 -16.63 -7.55
CA LYS A 306 13.18 -16.66 -6.92
C LYS A 306 14.26 -16.87 -7.96
N ASP A 307 15.42 -16.28 -7.74
CA ASP A 307 16.57 -16.38 -8.62
C ASP A 307 17.85 -16.44 -7.78
N MET A 308 18.41 -17.65 -7.67
CA MET A 308 19.60 -17.88 -6.85
C MET A 308 20.85 -17.22 -7.43
N GLU A 309 20.98 -17.14 -8.77
CA GLU A 309 22.13 -16.51 -9.41
C GLU A 309 22.12 -14.99 -9.16
N LEU A 310 20.95 -14.35 -9.27
CA LEU A 310 20.79 -12.94 -8.92
C LEU A 310 20.99 -12.68 -7.43
N ALA A 311 20.57 -13.61 -6.57
CA ALA A 311 20.75 -13.51 -5.12
C ALA A 311 22.19 -13.83 -4.67
N GLY A 312 23.05 -14.33 -5.56
CA GLY A 312 24.40 -14.78 -5.23
C GLY A 312 24.41 -15.99 -4.29
N THR A 313 23.38 -16.82 -4.33
CA THR A 313 23.24 -18.00 -3.46
C THR A 313 23.41 -19.30 -4.24
N VAL A 314 23.96 -20.31 -3.58
CA VAL A 314 24.17 -21.66 -4.12
C VAL A 314 23.75 -22.66 -3.06
N ILE A 315 23.23 -23.81 -3.49
CA ILE A 315 23.02 -24.95 -2.61
C ILE A 315 24.02 -26.03 -2.97
N SER A 316 24.72 -26.54 -1.96
CA SER A 316 25.57 -27.73 -2.04
C SER A 316 24.95 -28.85 -1.22
N GLN A 317 24.63 -29.97 -1.87
CA GLN A 317 24.13 -31.16 -1.19
C GLN A 317 24.63 -32.43 -1.92
N PRO A 318 24.83 -33.56 -1.20
CA PRO A 318 24.96 -34.87 -1.83
C PRO A 318 23.80 -35.11 -2.80
N LEU A 319 24.07 -35.68 -3.99
CA LEU A 319 23.04 -35.87 -5.02
C LEU A 319 21.79 -36.60 -4.49
N ALA A 320 21.98 -37.55 -3.58
CA ALA A 320 20.90 -38.31 -2.96
C ALA A 320 19.94 -37.46 -2.09
N GLN A 321 20.39 -36.32 -1.54
CA GLN A 321 19.63 -35.48 -0.62
C GLN A 321 18.73 -34.45 -1.33
N TYR A 322 18.97 -34.17 -2.61
CA TYR A 322 18.07 -33.32 -3.38
C TYR A 322 16.65 -33.91 -3.49
N PRO A 323 15.61 -33.07 -3.50
CA PRO A 323 14.24 -33.52 -3.73
C PRO A 323 14.11 -34.36 -5.01
N PRO A 324 13.19 -35.36 -5.07
CA PRO A 324 13.12 -36.31 -6.19
C PRO A 324 13.10 -35.67 -7.59
N LEU A 325 12.37 -34.56 -7.74
CA LEU A 325 12.33 -33.76 -8.96
C LEU A 325 13.73 -33.28 -9.39
N PHE A 326 14.44 -32.60 -8.49
CA PHE A 326 15.76 -32.04 -8.77
C PHE A 326 16.82 -33.12 -8.92
N ARG A 327 16.77 -34.19 -8.11
CA ARG A 327 17.66 -35.34 -8.25
C ARG A 327 17.51 -36.01 -9.61
N ALA A 328 16.28 -36.19 -10.09
CA ALA A 328 16.01 -36.73 -11.42
C ALA A 328 16.49 -35.79 -12.54
N ALA A 329 16.39 -34.48 -12.36
CA ALA A 329 16.88 -33.47 -13.31
C ALA A 329 18.41 -33.43 -13.37
N ILE A 330 19.10 -33.34 -12.23
CA ILE A 330 20.56 -33.29 -12.12
C ILE A 330 21.18 -34.58 -12.70
N GLY A 331 20.57 -35.75 -12.45
CA GLY A 331 21.03 -37.02 -13.01
C GLY A 331 20.96 -37.12 -14.54
N LYS A 332 20.38 -36.13 -15.24
CA LYS A 332 20.36 -36.04 -16.71
C LYS A 332 21.39 -35.04 -17.25
N LEU A 333 22.19 -34.42 -16.39
CA LEU A 333 23.20 -33.45 -16.72
C LEU A 333 24.60 -33.99 -16.38
N ASN A 334 25.59 -33.39 -17.02
CA ASN A 334 27.00 -33.51 -16.65
C ASN A 334 27.41 -32.27 -15.84
N LYS A 335 28.68 -32.20 -15.42
CA LYS A 335 29.18 -31.04 -14.67
C LYS A 335 29.01 -29.77 -15.49
N HIS A 336 28.63 -28.69 -14.82
CA HIS A 336 28.29 -27.40 -15.41
C HIS A 336 27.10 -27.41 -16.40
N GLY A 337 26.36 -28.51 -16.49
CA GLY A 337 25.17 -28.61 -17.32
C GLY A 337 24.03 -27.71 -16.82
N SER A 338 23.11 -27.37 -17.72
CA SER A 338 21.90 -26.62 -17.43
C SER A 338 20.69 -27.16 -18.19
N MET A 339 19.52 -27.00 -17.59
CA MET A 339 18.25 -27.38 -18.20
C MET A 339 17.09 -26.54 -17.71
N THR A 340 16.05 -26.50 -18.53
CA THR A 340 14.75 -25.92 -18.19
C THR A 340 13.74 -27.04 -17.92
N LEU A 341 12.99 -26.91 -16.82
CA LEU A 341 11.96 -27.84 -16.37
C LEU A 341 10.59 -27.16 -16.38
N VAL A 342 9.57 -27.88 -16.84
CA VAL A 342 8.15 -27.51 -16.69
C VAL A 342 7.49 -28.53 -15.78
N VAL A 343 7.15 -28.07 -14.58
CA VAL A 343 6.82 -28.93 -13.45
C VAL A 343 5.35 -28.75 -13.06
N PRO A 344 4.52 -29.80 -13.16
CA PRO A 344 3.12 -29.73 -12.75
C PRO A 344 3.00 -29.50 -11.24
N PRO A 345 1.87 -28.95 -10.76
CA PRO A 345 1.68 -28.60 -9.35
C PRO A 345 1.91 -29.79 -8.40
N ALA A 346 1.55 -31.01 -8.80
CA ALA A 346 1.74 -32.23 -8.01
C ALA A 346 3.21 -32.55 -7.66
N LEU A 347 4.17 -32.03 -8.44
CA LEU A 347 5.61 -32.17 -8.19
C LEU A 347 6.26 -30.89 -7.64
N ALA A 348 5.47 -29.85 -7.42
CA ALA A 348 5.90 -28.55 -6.91
C ALA A 348 5.12 -28.20 -5.63
N TYR A 349 4.29 -27.15 -5.63
CA TYR A 349 3.61 -26.64 -4.43
C TYR A 349 2.15 -27.11 -4.28
N GLY A 350 1.67 -27.97 -5.17
CA GLY A 350 0.34 -28.58 -5.11
C GLY A 350 -0.82 -27.59 -5.10
N ASP A 351 -1.97 -28.05 -4.61
CA ASP A 351 -3.21 -27.28 -4.55
C ASP A 351 -3.17 -26.15 -3.52
N LYS A 352 -2.19 -26.16 -2.60
CA LYS A 352 -2.02 -25.10 -1.60
C LYS A 352 -1.17 -23.93 -2.12
N GLY A 353 -0.25 -24.19 -3.04
CA GLY A 353 0.72 -23.19 -3.48
C GLY A 353 1.67 -22.76 -2.36
N SER A 354 2.29 -21.59 -2.53
CA SER A 354 3.07 -20.90 -1.49
C SER A 354 2.73 -19.40 -1.52
N PRO A 355 1.60 -19.00 -0.92
CA PRO A 355 1.17 -17.61 -0.91
C PRO A 355 2.18 -16.70 -0.18
N PRO A 356 2.31 -15.43 -0.60
CA PRO A 356 1.55 -14.76 -1.65
C PRO A 356 2.15 -14.88 -3.06
N ALA A 357 3.32 -15.49 -3.22
CA ALA A 357 4.08 -15.49 -4.47
C ALA A 357 3.66 -16.61 -5.44
N ILE A 358 3.42 -17.81 -4.91
CA ILE A 358 3.05 -18.98 -5.71
C ILE A 358 1.58 -19.32 -5.46
N PRO A 359 0.71 -19.20 -6.47
CA PRO A 359 -0.69 -19.49 -6.32
C PRO A 359 -0.98 -21.01 -6.20
N PRO A 360 -2.13 -21.38 -5.61
CA PRO A 360 -2.70 -22.73 -5.65
C PRO A 360 -2.67 -23.35 -7.06
N GLY A 361 -2.19 -24.59 -7.18
CA GLY A 361 -2.25 -25.35 -8.43
C GLY A 361 -1.33 -24.83 -9.54
N ALA A 362 -0.36 -23.98 -9.22
CA ALA A 362 0.57 -23.42 -10.21
C ALA A 362 1.48 -24.49 -10.82
N THR A 363 1.59 -24.48 -12.16
CA THR A 363 2.74 -25.10 -12.84
C THR A 363 3.95 -24.21 -12.63
N MET A 364 5.12 -24.80 -12.34
CA MET A 364 6.34 -24.07 -12.09
C MET A 364 7.35 -24.28 -13.21
N ILE A 365 8.09 -23.24 -13.55
CA ILE A 365 9.21 -23.28 -14.49
C ILE A 365 10.50 -23.12 -13.72
N TYR A 366 11.39 -24.10 -13.83
CA TYR A 366 12.73 -24.05 -13.22
C TYR A 366 13.80 -24.01 -14.29
N THR A 367 14.71 -23.05 -14.19
CA THR A 367 16.00 -23.11 -14.87
C THR A 367 17.03 -23.57 -13.86
N LEU A 368 17.54 -24.79 -14.04
CA LEU A 368 18.53 -25.41 -13.17
C LEU A 368 19.89 -25.41 -13.85
N ARG A 369 20.93 -25.06 -13.10
CA ARG A 369 22.32 -25.15 -13.53
C ARG A 369 23.15 -25.80 -12.43
N VAL A 370 23.98 -26.76 -12.82
CA VAL A 370 25.04 -27.30 -11.96
C VAL A 370 26.16 -26.27 -11.92
N ALA A 371 26.43 -25.71 -10.74
CA ALA A 371 27.51 -24.76 -10.53
C ALA A 371 28.85 -25.49 -10.45
N ASP A 372 28.95 -26.53 -9.62
CA ASP A 372 30.15 -27.34 -9.41
C ASP A 372 29.80 -28.76 -8.92
N VAL A 373 30.78 -29.68 -8.96
CA VAL A 373 30.65 -31.05 -8.47
C VAL A 373 31.89 -31.47 -7.70
N LEU A 374 31.68 -31.70 -6.40
CA LEU A 374 32.71 -32.10 -5.45
C LEU A 374 32.64 -33.63 -5.24
N PRO A 375 33.71 -34.38 -5.56
CA PRO A 375 33.78 -35.80 -5.24
C PRO A 375 33.64 -36.01 -3.75
N GLN A 376 32.91 -37.04 -3.31
CA GLN A 376 32.84 -37.30 -1.88
C GLN A 376 34.21 -37.61 -1.29
N ASP A 377 34.58 -36.84 -0.28
CA ASP A 377 35.91 -36.83 0.33
C ASP A 377 36.20 -38.19 1.00
N ARG A 378 37.01 -39.02 0.33
CA ARG A 378 37.46 -40.34 0.85
C ARG A 378 38.46 -40.22 2.01
N SER A 379 38.84 -39.00 2.43
CA SER A 379 39.90 -38.78 3.43
C SER A 379 39.42 -38.73 4.90
N ARG A 380 38.11 -38.75 5.17
CA ARG A 380 37.54 -38.75 6.54
C ARG A 380 37.13 -40.12 7.10
N GLN A 381 37.47 -41.22 6.41
CA GLN A 381 37.14 -42.60 6.84
C GLN A 381 38.36 -43.46 7.21
N LYS A 382 39.54 -42.87 7.40
CA LYS A 382 40.72 -43.61 7.89
C LYS A 382 40.94 -43.40 9.39
#